data_AF-A0A3D5TEC9-F1
#
_entry.id   AF-A0A3D5TEC9-F1
#
_cell.length_a   1.000
_cell.length_b   1.000
_cell.length_c   1.000
_cell.angle_alpha   90.00
_cell.angle_beta   90.00
_cell.angle_gamma   90.00
#
_symmetry.space_group_name_H-M   'P 1'
#
loop_
_entity.id
_entity.type
_entity.pdbx_description
1 polymer ?
#
loop_
_entity_poly.entity_id
_entity_poly.type
_entity_poly.pdbx_seq_one_letter_code
_entity_poly.pdbx_strand_id
1 'polypeptide(L)'
;IRTAGNDANPYASDYRDIGVLKALADKHRIANLLVHHLRKMNDDDPMNMISGTTGLSGATDSNFVLRKSKRRENTATLYCTGRDIPYRELALEYDGKDHVWKLLSDDCEQTDQPNERILFLLSELLRRQPEISASAKVLLEKIDPAGAEGLTPNSFSHRIRKSVDALRRNGITVSFRKSNGDRLICLKRVDGVDDPAAENIVTIAPENPPCFAL
;
A
#
# COMPACT_ATOMS: atom_id res chain seq x y z
N ILE A 1 -1.03 -18.13 36.78
CA ILE A 1 0.04 -18.64 37.68
C ILE A 1 1.31 -18.71 36.84
N ARG A 2 2.30 -17.85 37.08
CA ARG A 2 3.62 -17.95 36.42
C ARG A 2 4.43 -18.97 37.20
N THR A 3 4.79 -20.07 36.57
CA THR A 3 5.62 -21.11 37.17
C THR A 3 7.03 -20.54 37.35
N ALA A 4 7.49 -20.45 38.60
CA ALA A 4 8.87 -20.15 38.93
C ALA A 4 9.72 -21.35 38.51
N GLY A 5 10.50 -21.20 37.44
CA GLY A 5 11.31 -22.27 36.90
C GLY A 5 12.15 -21.77 35.74
N ASN A 6 13.42 -21.50 36.03
CA ASN A 6 14.49 -20.99 35.18
C ASN A 6 14.51 -19.46 35.06
N ASP A 7 15.63 -18.84 35.48
CA ASP A 7 15.98 -17.43 35.27
C ASP A 7 16.17 -17.14 33.77
N ALA A 8 15.13 -17.39 32.98
CA ALA A 8 15.09 -17.02 31.59
C ALA A 8 14.96 -15.50 31.56
N ASN A 9 16.03 -14.85 31.10
CA ASN A 9 16.05 -13.43 30.76
C ASN A 9 14.67 -13.01 30.19
N PRO A 10 13.91 -12.13 30.87
CA PRO A 10 12.57 -11.75 30.45
C PRO A 10 12.50 -11.29 28.99
N TYR A 11 13.57 -10.65 28.51
CA TYR A 11 13.73 -10.30 27.11
C TYR A 11 13.71 -11.53 26.19
N ALA A 12 14.50 -12.55 26.52
CA ALA A 12 14.57 -13.78 25.75
C ALA A 12 13.26 -14.58 25.83
N SER A 13 12.50 -14.47 26.93
CA SER A 13 11.17 -15.06 27.02
C SER A 13 10.20 -14.38 26.05
N ASP A 14 10.06 -13.05 26.17
CA ASP A 14 9.17 -12.26 25.32
C ASP A 14 9.50 -12.45 23.83
N TYR A 15 10.79 -12.41 23.47
CA TYR A 15 11.24 -12.60 22.09
C TYR A 15 10.87 -13.99 21.54
N ARG A 16 11.06 -15.05 22.35
CA ARG A 16 10.71 -16.41 21.94
C ARG A 16 9.21 -16.58 21.77
N ASP A 17 8.41 -16.04 22.69
CA ASP A 17 6.95 -16.16 22.66
C ASP A 17 6.38 -15.53 21.38
N ILE A 18 6.88 -14.34 21.00
CA ILE A 18 6.50 -13.70 19.73
C ILE A 18 7.09 -14.45 18.52
N GLY A 19 8.31 -14.98 18.63
CA GLY A 19 8.95 -15.77 17.58
C GLY A 19 8.12 -16.98 17.13
N VAL A 20 7.39 -17.62 18.04
CA VAL A 20 6.46 -18.71 17.69
C VAL A 20 5.32 -18.22 16.78
N LEU A 21 4.74 -17.06 17.12
CA LEU A 21 3.67 -16.44 16.32
C LEU A 21 4.17 -15.97 14.96
N LYS A 22 5.40 -15.45 14.91
CA LYS A 22 6.08 -15.08 13.67
C LYS A 22 6.31 -16.29 12.76
N ALA A 23 6.82 -17.39 13.30
CA ALA A 23 7.05 -18.61 12.53
C ALA A 23 5.74 -19.16 11.95
N LEU A 24 4.62 -19.04 12.67
CA LEU A 24 3.29 -19.41 12.16
C LEU A 24 2.86 -18.48 11.01
N ALA A 25 3.04 -17.16 11.16
CA ALA A 25 2.75 -16.19 10.12
C ALA A 25 3.51 -16.50 8.83
N ASP A 26 4.82 -16.78 8.95
CA ASP A 26 5.70 -17.07 7.82
C ASP A 26 5.34 -18.37 7.12
N LYS A 27 5.08 -19.43 7.90
CA LYS A 27 4.71 -20.74 7.37
C LYS A 27 3.41 -20.69 6.57
N HIS A 28 2.42 -19.95 7.06
CA HIS A 28 1.10 -19.89 6.45
C HIS A 28 0.88 -18.67 5.53
N ARG A 29 1.86 -17.78 5.42
CA ARG A 29 1.79 -16.52 4.66
C ARG A 29 0.57 -15.67 5.06
N ILE A 30 0.36 -15.54 6.37
CA ILE A 30 -0.73 -14.74 6.94
C ILE A 30 -0.17 -13.54 7.70
N ALA A 31 -0.96 -12.48 7.81
CA ALA A 31 -0.64 -11.34 8.67
C ALA A 31 -1.23 -11.56 10.07
N ASN A 32 -0.38 -11.48 11.10
CA ASN A 32 -0.79 -11.54 12.49
C ASN A 32 -0.75 -10.14 13.10
N LEU A 33 -1.91 -9.64 13.56
CA LEU A 33 -2.01 -8.39 14.32
C LEU A 33 -2.11 -8.70 15.81
N LEU A 34 -1.08 -8.32 16.56
CA LEU A 34 -1.03 -8.50 18.01
C LEU A 34 -1.40 -7.20 18.71
N VAL A 35 -2.49 -7.21 19.48
CA VAL A 35 -2.92 -6.07 20.28
C VAL A 35 -2.32 -6.20 21.67
N HIS A 36 -1.51 -5.23 22.06
CA HIS A 36 -0.81 -5.24 23.34
C HIS A 36 -0.94 -3.91 24.09
N HIS A 37 -0.94 -3.98 25.41
CA HIS A 37 -1.09 -2.81 26.25
C HIS A 37 0.23 -2.04 26.40
N LEU A 38 0.13 -0.72 26.56
CA LEU A 38 1.23 0.12 26.99
C LEU A 38 1.38 0.08 28.52
N ARG A 39 2.60 0.27 29.01
CA ARG A 39 2.86 0.47 30.45
C ARG A 39 2.27 1.80 30.92
N LYS A 40 2.03 1.90 32.23
CA LYS A 40 1.44 3.11 32.85
C LYS A 40 2.41 4.30 32.89
N MET A 41 3.72 4.02 32.95
CA MET A 41 4.75 5.05 33.01
C MET A 41 4.97 5.62 31.61
N ASN A 42 4.88 6.95 31.50
CA ASN A 42 5.09 7.63 30.24
C ASN A 42 6.58 7.62 29.85
N ASP A 43 6.83 7.68 28.55
CA ASP A 43 8.15 7.84 27.96
C ASP A 43 8.06 8.90 26.85
N ASP A 44 9.20 9.44 26.45
CA ASP A 44 9.27 10.37 25.32
C ASP A 44 9.25 9.60 24.00
N ASP A 45 9.83 8.40 23.96
CA ASP A 45 9.70 7.48 22.83
C ASP A 45 8.49 6.55 23.05
N PRO A 46 7.44 6.66 22.22
CA PRO A 46 6.24 5.81 22.33
C PRO A 46 6.55 4.30 22.26
N MET A 47 7.62 3.88 21.57
CA MET A 47 7.99 2.47 21.46
C MET A 47 8.47 1.90 22.79
N ASN A 48 9.12 2.73 23.63
CA ASN A 48 9.52 2.35 24.99
C ASN A 48 8.33 2.25 25.95
N MET A 49 7.13 2.66 25.52
CA MET A 49 5.91 2.52 26.33
C MET A 49 5.22 1.16 26.14
N ILE A 50 5.65 0.31 25.22
CA ILE A 50 5.11 -1.05 25.07
C ILE A 50 5.34 -1.82 26.37
N SER A 51 4.29 -2.43 26.94
CA SER A 51 4.41 -3.14 28.22
C SER A 51 5.24 -4.42 28.06
N GLY A 52 6.13 -4.71 28.99
CA GLY A 52 7.04 -5.86 28.88
C GLY A 52 8.44 -5.41 28.48
N THR A 53 9.18 -6.28 27.80
CA THR A 53 10.54 -5.97 27.35
C THR A 53 10.56 -5.54 25.88
N THR A 54 11.68 -4.96 25.46
CA THR A 54 11.99 -4.70 24.04
C THR A 54 12.13 -5.98 23.20
N GLY A 55 12.07 -7.17 23.82
CA GLY A 55 12.00 -8.45 23.13
C GLY A 55 10.71 -8.61 22.33
N LEU A 56 9.61 -8.01 22.79
CA LEU A 56 8.34 -8.00 22.06
C LEU A 56 8.46 -7.23 20.74
N SER A 57 8.88 -5.96 20.81
CA SER A 57 9.00 -5.09 19.63
C SER A 57 10.15 -5.50 18.71
N GLY A 58 11.20 -6.14 19.25
CA GLY A 58 12.30 -6.68 18.45
C GLY A 58 11.95 -7.96 17.66
N ALA A 59 10.89 -8.67 18.04
CA ALA A 59 10.46 -9.91 17.40
C ALA A 59 9.37 -9.71 16.33
N THR A 60 8.81 -8.50 16.22
CA THR A 60 7.80 -8.14 15.21
C THR A 60 8.43 -7.49 13.98
N ASP A 61 7.72 -7.52 12.84
CA ASP A 61 8.17 -6.84 11.61
C ASP A 61 7.90 -5.33 11.68
N SER A 62 6.78 -4.94 12.29
CA SER A 62 6.37 -3.55 12.48
C SER A 62 5.71 -3.37 13.85
N ASN A 63 5.89 -2.19 14.43
CA ASN A 63 5.33 -1.76 15.70
C ASN A 63 4.49 -0.50 15.50
N PHE A 64 3.31 -0.49 16.11
CA PHE A 64 2.36 0.61 16.05
C PHE A 64 1.91 0.99 17.45
N VAL A 65 2.06 2.26 17.81
CA VAL A 65 1.65 2.78 19.12
C VAL A 65 0.63 3.89 18.93
N LEU A 66 -0.60 3.67 19.41
CA LEU A 66 -1.66 4.67 19.38
C LEU A 66 -1.68 5.45 20.69
N ARG A 67 -1.45 6.76 20.63
CA ARG A 67 -1.41 7.65 21.82
C ARG A 67 -2.41 8.80 21.68
N LYS A 68 -3.19 9.03 22.73
CA LYS A 68 -4.00 10.24 22.88
C LYS A 68 -3.25 11.27 23.72
N SER A 69 -3.25 12.53 23.31
CA SER A 69 -2.67 13.62 24.10
C SER A 69 -3.44 13.86 25.40
N LYS A 70 -4.77 13.72 25.37
CA LYS A 70 -5.60 13.62 26.59
C LYS A 70 -6.57 12.45 26.52
N ARG A 71 -6.88 11.85 27.67
CA ARG A 71 -7.77 10.67 27.78
C ARG A 71 -9.16 10.87 27.15
N ARG A 72 -9.69 12.10 27.16
CA ARG A 72 -11.01 12.46 26.62
C ARG A 72 -10.98 12.99 25.19
N GLU A 73 -9.81 13.15 24.59
CA GLU A 73 -9.73 13.63 23.21
C GLU A 73 -10.13 12.52 22.23
N ASN A 74 -10.79 12.92 21.15
CA ASN A 74 -11.10 12.04 20.03
C ASN A 74 -9.91 11.93 19.07
N THR A 75 -8.92 12.80 19.20
CA THR A 75 -7.69 12.75 18.41
C THR A 75 -6.65 11.83 19.05
N ALA A 76 -5.85 11.19 18.21
CA ALA A 76 -4.72 10.38 18.61
C ALA A 76 -3.61 10.47 17.55
N THR A 77 -2.37 10.24 17.96
CA THR A 77 -1.24 10.01 17.06
C THR A 77 -0.94 8.52 17.03
N LEU A 78 -0.87 7.93 15.84
CA LEU A 78 -0.39 6.58 15.61
C LEU A 78 1.06 6.63 15.13
N TYR A 79 1.96 6.23 16.02
CA TYR A 79 3.39 6.13 15.74
C TYR A 79 3.68 4.78 15.10
N CYS A 80 4.33 4.78 13.95
CA CYS A 80 4.61 3.61 13.14
C CYS A 80 6.11 3.45 12.97
N THR A 81 6.63 2.23 13.10
CA THR A 81 8.00 1.89 12.72
C THR A 81 8.07 0.41 12.33
N GLY A 82 9.02 0.03 11.51
CA GLY A 82 9.20 -1.38 11.14
C GLY A 82 10.42 -1.60 10.28
N ARG A 83 10.63 -2.87 9.89
CA ARG A 83 11.77 -3.27 9.06
C ARG A 83 11.69 -2.68 7.65
N ASP A 84 10.48 -2.63 7.09
CA ASP A 84 10.21 -2.24 5.70
C ASP A 84 9.45 -0.91 5.59
N ILE A 85 9.23 -0.21 6.71
CA ILE A 85 8.57 1.11 6.74
C ILE A 85 9.43 2.11 7.51
N PRO A 86 9.55 3.37 7.05
CA PRO A 86 10.18 4.41 7.84
C PRO A 86 9.34 4.73 9.07
N TYR A 87 9.95 5.43 10.03
CA TYR A 87 9.20 6.01 11.13
C TYR A 87 8.17 7.02 10.58
N ARG A 88 6.93 6.94 11.05
CA ARG A 88 5.82 7.84 10.66
C ARG A 88 4.91 8.13 11.84
N GLU A 89 4.31 9.31 11.83
CA GLU A 89 3.30 9.78 12.78
C GLU A 89 2.02 10.15 12.03
N LEU A 90 0.98 9.34 12.25
CA LEU A 90 -0.33 9.57 11.65
C LEU A 90 -1.24 10.24 12.67
N ALA A 91 -1.72 11.45 12.39
CA ALA A 91 -2.74 12.09 13.19
C ALA A 91 -4.10 11.52 12.81
N LEU A 92 -4.84 11.02 13.79
CA LEU A 92 -6.12 10.36 13.62
C LEU A 92 -7.21 11.05 14.45
N GLU A 93 -8.45 11.01 13.97
CA GLU A 93 -9.66 11.37 14.71
C GLU A 93 -10.62 10.18 14.80
N TYR A 94 -11.09 9.89 16.00
CA TYR A 94 -12.09 8.87 16.24
C TYR A 94 -13.49 9.40 15.96
N ASP A 95 -14.17 8.78 15.00
CA ASP A 95 -15.58 9.00 14.73
C ASP A 95 -16.43 8.12 15.66
N GLY A 96 -17.10 8.75 16.62
CA GLY A 96 -17.95 8.06 17.59
C GLY A 96 -19.25 7.48 17.02
N LYS A 97 -19.68 7.91 15.83
CA LYS A 97 -20.88 7.40 15.15
C LYS A 97 -20.58 6.11 14.40
N ASP A 98 -19.50 6.12 13.63
CA ASP A 98 -19.12 5.00 12.77
C ASP A 98 -18.12 4.04 13.45
N HIS A 99 -17.61 4.39 14.63
CA HIS A 99 -16.61 3.63 15.40
C HIS A 99 -15.31 3.37 14.64
N VAL A 100 -14.89 4.34 13.81
CA VAL A 100 -13.70 4.26 12.97
C VAL A 100 -12.72 5.38 13.29
N TRP A 101 -11.44 5.12 13.10
CA TRP A 101 -10.40 6.15 13.10
C TRP A 101 -10.23 6.71 11.69
N LYS A 102 -10.34 8.03 11.55
CA LYS A 102 -10.14 8.78 10.31
C LYS A 102 -8.76 9.42 10.32
N LEU A 103 -8.03 9.31 9.21
CA LEU A 103 -6.73 9.97 9.03
C LEU A 103 -6.93 11.47 8.84
N LEU A 104 -6.27 12.28 9.67
CA LEU A 104 -6.23 13.74 9.57
C LEU A 104 -4.97 14.21 8.83
N SER A 105 -3.81 13.67 9.18
CA SER A 105 -2.53 13.97 8.52
C SER A 105 -1.55 12.80 8.64
N ASP A 106 -0.62 12.73 7.68
CA ASP A 106 0.54 11.84 7.65
C ASP A 106 1.78 12.74 7.56
N ASP A 107 2.73 12.56 8.48
CA ASP A 107 3.97 13.34 8.54
C ASP A 107 5.01 12.89 7.52
N CYS A 108 4.79 11.74 6.87
CA CYS A 108 5.57 11.34 5.72
C CYS A 108 5.47 12.47 4.69
N GLU A 109 6.61 12.99 4.25
CA GLU A 109 6.69 13.65 2.96
C GLU A 109 6.36 12.58 1.92
N GLN A 110 5.06 12.38 1.68
CA GLN A 110 4.60 11.75 0.48
C GLN A 110 5.14 12.67 -0.61
N THR A 111 6.26 12.28 -1.22
CA THR A 111 6.31 12.40 -2.66
C THR A 111 5.06 11.69 -3.11
N ASP A 112 3.98 12.43 -3.28
CA ASP A 112 2.82 12.01 -4.05
C ASP A 112 3.44 11.36 -5.28
N GLN A 113 3.51 10.04 -5.27
CA GLN A 113 3.65 9.31 -6.49
C GLN A 113 2.19 9.10 -6.86
N PRO A 114 1.57 10.02 -7.62
CA PRO A 114 0.24 9.80 -8.19
C PRO A 114 0.17 8.48 -8.98
N ASN A 115 1.32 7.90 -9.29
CA ASN A 115 1.53 6.58 -9.83
C ASN A 115 1.12 5.46 -8.85
N GLU A 116 1.36 5.52 -7.54
CA GLU A 116 0.98 4.44 -6.61
C GLU A 116 -0.54 4.32 -6.45
N ARG A 117 -1.23 5.46 -6.39
CA ARG A 117 -2.69 5.50 -6.28
C ARG A 117 -3.37 4.87 -7.49
N ILE A 118 -2.90 5.19 -8.70
CA ILE A 118 -3.43 4.59 -9.94
C ILE A 118 -3.12 3.09 -10.02
N LEU A 119 -1.97 2.61 -9.51
CA LEU A 119 -1.66 1.17 -9.42
C LEU A 119 -2.69 0.45 -8.57
N PHE A 120 -3.01 0.99 -7.39
CA PHE A 120 -3.98 0.41 -6.47
C PHE A 120 -5.38 0.33 -7.11
N LEU A 121 -5.86 1.45 -7.68
CA LEU A 121 -7.19 1.53 -8.30
C LEU A 121 -7.34 0.57 -9.49
N LEU A 122 -6.32 0.47 -10.34
CA LEU A 122 -6.33 -0.47 -11.46
C LEU A 122 -6.25 -1.93 -10.99
N SER A 123 -5.48 -2.21 -9.94
CA SER A 123 -5.41 -3.55 -9.34
C SER A 123 -6.74 -4.02 -8.76
N GLU A 124 -7.48 -3.12 -8.11
CA GLU A 124 -8.82 -3.39 -7.58
C GLU A 124 -9.83 -3.66 -8.70
N LEU A 125 -9.83 -2.82 -9.75
CA LEU A 125 -10.67 -3.03 -10.93
C LEU A 125 -10.39 -4.39 -11.58
N LEU A 126 -9.11 -4.71 -11.78
CA LEU A 126 -8.69 -5.95 -12.43
C LEU A 126 -8.90 -7.20 -11.56
N ARG A 127 -9.05 -7.05 -10.24
CA ARG A 127 -9.50 -8.16 -9.38
C ARG A 127 -10.93 -8.59 -9.72
N ARG A 128 -11.78 -7.63 -10.13
CA ARG A 128 -13.19 -7.88 -10.49
C ARG A 128 -13.36 -8.19 -11.98
N GLN A 129 -12.52 -7.62 -12.83
CA GLN A 129 -12.55 -7.77 -14.29
C GLN A 129 -11.11 -8.01 -14.80
N PRO A 130 -10.64 -9.27 -14.91
CA PRO A 130 -9.23 -9.60 -15.12
C PRO A 130 -8.66 -9.08 -16.45
N GLU A 131 -9.52 -8.81 -17.42
CA GLU A 131 -9.16 -8.15 -18.67
C GLU A 131 -10.20 -7.08 -19.01
N ILE A 132 -9.73 -5.89 -19.37
CA ILE A 132 -10.58 -4.79 -19.80
C ILE A 132 -9.90 -4.00 -20.91
N SER A 133 -10.66 -3.70 -21.96
CA SER A 133 -10.23 -2.83 -23.06
C SER A 133 -11.28 -1.75 -23.26
N ALA A 134 -10.96 -0.52 -22.89
CA ALA A 134 -11.89 0.60 -22.98
C ALA A 134 -11.14 1.92 -23.19
N SER A 135 -11.88 2.99 -23.52
CA SER A 135 -11.32 4.33 -23.61
C SER A 135 -10.90 4.83 -22.23
N ALA A 136 -10.01 5.82 -22.19
CA ALA A 136 -9.54 6.42 -20.94
C ALA A 136 -10.70 6.98 -20.10
N LYS A 137 -11.75 7.51 -20.74
CA LYS A 137 -12.95 8.02 -20.08
C LYS A 137 -13.70 6.92 -19.34
N VAL A 138 -14.01 5.82 -20.03
CA VAL A 138 -14.76 4.69 -19.47
C VAL A 138 -13.98 4.00 -18.35
N LEU A 139 -12.67 3.87 -18.50
CA LEU A 139 -11.81 3.33 -17.43
C LEU A 139 -11.79 4.24 -16.21
N LEU A 140 -11.73 5.57 -16.42
CA LEU A 140 -11.74 6.53 -15.32
C LEU A 140 -13.06 6.48 -14.55
N GLU A 141 -14.20 6.46 -15.24
CA GLU A 141 -15.53 6.32 -14.63
C GLU A 141 -15.68 5.03 -13.80
N LYS A 142 -14.95 3.96 -14.17
CA LYS A 142 -14.96 2.68 -13.44
C LYS A 142 -14.12 2.71 -12.16
N ILE A 143 -13.04 3.48 -12.12
CA ILE A 143 -12.12 3.51 -10.97
C ILE A 143 -12.37 4.69 -10.02
N ASP A 144 -12.92 5.78 -10.53
CA ASP A 144 -13.21 7.00 -9.78
C ASP A 144 -14.57 7.58 -10.21
N PRO A 145 -15.68 6.88 -9.88
CA PRO A 145 -17.02 7.34 -10.26
C PRO A 145 -17.43 8.65 -9.55
N ALA A 146 -16.81 8.98 -8.42
CA ALA A 146 -17.09 10.18 -7.64
C ALA A 146 -16.19 11.38 -8.04
N GLY A 147 -15.18 11.17 -8.89
CA GLY A 147 -14.23 12.21 -9.29
C GLY A 147 -13.28 12.66 -8.17
N ALA A 148 -13.07 11.83 -7.16
CA ALA A 148 -12.26 12.15 -5.98
C ALA A 148 -10.77 12.33 -6.33
N GLU A 149 -10.30 11.74 -7.43
CA GLU A 149 -8.90 11.82 -7.88
C GLU A 149 -8.63 13.07 -8.73
N GLY A 150 -9.67 13.85 -9.09
CA GLY A 150 -9.54 15.07 -9.88
C GLY A 150 -8.94 14.86 -11.28
N LEU A 151 -9.01 13.63 -11.82
CA LEU A 151 -8.39 13.25 -13.08
C LEU A 151 -9.27 13.59 -14.28
N THR A 152 -8.62 13.93 -15.39
CA THR A 152 -9.27 13.98 -16.71
C THR A 152 -8.89 12.73 -17.49
N PRO A 153 -9.68 12.31 -18.50
CA PRO A 153 -9.31 11.16 -19.34
C PRO A 153 -7.90 11.27 -19.95
N ASN A 154 -7.46 12.48 -20.29
CA ASN A 154 -6.12 12.72 -20.85
C ASN A 154 -5.02 12.58 -19.80
N SER A 155 -5.17 13.19 -18.62
CA SER A 155 -4.18 13.07 -17.54
C SER A 155 -4.10 11.63 -17.01
N PHE A 156 -5.24 10.92 -16.97
CA PHE A 156 -5.29 9.50 -16.64
C PHE A 156 -4.54 8.64 -17.66
N SER A 157 -4.79 8.84 -18.96
CA SER A 157 -4.08 8.13 -20.03
C SER A 157 -2.57 8.39 -19.99
N HIS A 158 -2.16 9.62 -19.66
CA HIS A 158 -0.75 9.97 -19.49
C HIS A 158 -0.13 9.29 -18.25
N ARG A 159 -0.83 9.26 -17.12
CA ARG A 159 -0.38 8.55 -15.90
C ARG A 159 -0.20 7.06 -16.12
N ILE A 160 -1.11 6.41 -16.86
CA ILE A 160 -0.96 4.99 -17.22
C ILE A 160 0.33 4.79 -18.02
N ARG A 161 0.59 5.63 -19.04
CA ARG A 161 1.83 5.54 -19.83
C ARG A 161 3.09 5.71 -18.98
N LYS A 162 3.10 6.67 -18.05
CA LYS A 162 4.24 6.89 -17.14
C LYS A 162 4.44 5.73 -16.15
N SER A 163 3.40 4.95 -15.88
CA SER A 163 3.38 3.91 -14.85
C SER A 163 3.41 2.48 -15.41
N VAL A 164 3.68 2.28 -16.71
CA VAL A 164 3.65 0.96 -17.35
C VAL A 164 4.59 -0.03 -16.66
N ASP A 165 5.83 0.37 -16.36
CA ASP A 165 6.79 -0.52 -15.69
C ASP A 165 6.36 -0.89 -14.27
N ALA A 166 5.77 0.07 -13.56
CA ALA A 166 5.24 -0.18 -12.22
C ALA A 166 4.02 -1.10 -12.27
N LEU A 167 3.11 -0.92 -13.25
CA LEU A 167 1.97 -1.80 -13.48
C LEU A 167 2.43 -3.23 -13.80
N ARG A 168 3.45 -3.38 -14.66
CA ARG A 168 4.02 -4.68 -15.01
C ARG A 168 4.62 -5.41 -13.81
N ARG A 169 5.38 -4.71 -12.96
CA ARG A 169 5.90 -5.29 -11.70
C ARG A 169 4.79 -5.74 -10.74
N ASN A 170 3.60 -5.16 -10.84
CA ASN A 170 2.41 -5.53 -10.07
C ASN A 170 1.51 -6.54 -10.81
N GLY A 171 2.01 -7.20 -11.85
CA GLY A 171 1.27 -8.24 -12.58
C GLY A 171 0.18 -7.70 -13.50
N ILE A 172 0.28 -6.45 -13.95
CA ILE A 172 -0.67 -5.82 -14.88
C ILE A 172 0.03 -5.50 -16.19
N THR A 173 -0.43 -6.11 -17.28
CA THR A 173 0.02 -5.79 -18.64
C THR A 173 -0.84 -4.68 -19.22
N VAL A 174 -0.19 -3.70 -19.84
CA VAL A 174 -0.84 -2.54 -20.47
C VAL A 174 -0.49 -2.52 -21.95
N SER A 175 -1.51 -2.44 -22.81
CA SER A 175 -1.32 -2.18 -24.24
C SER A 175 -2.28 -1.09 -24.74
N PHE A 176 -1.92 -0.43 -25.83
CA PHE A 176 -2.74 0.62 -26.43
C PHE A 176 -3.09 0.21 -27.85
N ARG A 177 -4.38 0.25 -28.20
CA ARG A 177 -4.85 -0.07 -29.55
C ARG A 177 -5.79 1.01 -30.07
N LYS A 178 -5.93 1.10 -31.39
CA LYS A 178 -6.96 1.91 -32.03
C LYS A 178 -8.05 1.00 -32.57
N SER A 179 -9.31 1.38 -32.38
CA SER A 179 -10.46 0.67 -32.95
C SER A 179 -11.54 1.69 -33.28
N ASN A 180 -12.08 1.68 -34.50
CA ASN A 180 -13.12 2.60 -34.97
C ASN A 180 -12.83 4.09 -34.70
N GLY A 181 -11.56 4.51 -34.79
CA GLY A 181 -11.14 5.89 -34.50
C GLY A 181 -10.80 6.19 -33.03
N ASP A 182 -11.20 5.32 -32.11
CA ASP A 182 -10.99 5.50 -30.67
C ASP A 182 -9.68 4.87 -30.19
N ARG A 183 -9.01 5.55 -29.25
CA ARG A 183 -7.82 5.06 -28.54
C ARG A 183 -8.26 4.25 -27.32
N LEU A 184 -8.04 2.95 -27.35
CA LEU A 184 -8.35 2.02 -26.27
C LEU A 184 -7.09 1.71 -25.47
N ILE A 185 -7.28 1.61 -24.16
CA ILE A 185 -6.29 1.12 -23.20
C ILE A 185 -6.75 -0.28 -22.81
N CYS A 186 -5.90 -1.27 -23.07
CA CYS A 186 -6.14 -2.66 -22.70
C CYS A 186 -5.29 -2.96 -21.46
N LEU A 187 -5.94 -3.45 -20.41
CA LEU A 187 -5.34 -3.83 -19.15
C LEU A 187 -5.66 -5.29 -18.89
N LYS A 188 -4.64 -6.09 -18.57
CA LYS A 188 -4.80 -7.51 -18.26
C LYS A 188 -4.00 -7.89 -17.02
N ARG A 189 -4.64 -8.58 -16.08
CA ARG A 189 -3.97 -9.19 -14.93
C ARG A 189 -3.28 -10.47 -15.38
N VAL A 190 -2.00 -10.61 -15.04
CA VAL A 190 -1.22 -11.82 -15.27
C VAL A 190 -1.27 -12.62 -13.97
N ASP A 191 -2.17 -13.58 -13.90
CA ASP A 191 -2.17 -14.57 -12.81
C ASP A 191 -1.00 -15.52 -13.10
N GLY A 192 0.06 -15.45 -12.29
CA GLY A 192 1.30 -16.18 -12.54
C GLY A 192 1.07 -17.68 -12.62
N VAL A 193 1.18 -18.26 -13.80
CA VAL A 193 2.35 -18.99 -14.33
C VAL A 193 2.19 -18.95 -15.84
N ASP A 194 2.96 -18.10 -16.51
CA ASP A 194 3.50 -18.35 -17.85
C ASP A 194 4.33 -17.12 -18.21
N ASP A 195 5.61 -17.35 -18.39
CA ASP A 195 6.49 -16.49 -19.16
C ASP A 195 6.33 -16.92 -20.62
N PRO A 196 5.67 -16.14 -21.49
CA PRO A 196 5.96 -16.21 -22.90
C PRO A 196 6.76 -14.97 -23.28
N ALA A 197 7.98 -15.26 -23.70
CA ALA A 197 8.73 -14.66 -24.80
C ALA A 197 8.40 -13.19 -25.13
N ALA A 198 9.46 -12.39 -25.11
CA ALA A 198 9.57 -11.13 -25.82
C ALA A 198 9.05 -11.25 -27.26
N GLU A 199 7.77 -10.93 -27.49
CA GLU A 199 7.27 -10.62 -28.81
C GLU A 199 7.39 -9.11 -29.02
N ASN A 200 8.22 -8.77 -30.01
CA ASN A 200 8.49 -7.43 -30.49
C ASN A 200 7.19 -6.68 -30.81
N ILE A 201 6.81 -5.72 -29.96
CA ILE A 201 5.77 -4.74 -30.31
C ILE A 201 6.45 -3.55 -30.97
N VAL A 202 6.17 -3.45 -32.26
CA VAL A 202 6.63 -2.41 -33.21
C VAL A 202 6.49 -1.01 -32.62
N THR A 203 7.63 -0.33 -32.55
CA THR A 203 7.69 1.13 -32.36
C THR A 203 7.21 1.77 -33.66
N ILE A 204 5.98 2.30 -33.68
CA ILE A 204 5.55 3.18 -34.78
C ILE A 204 6.15 4.56 -34.49
N ALA A 205 7.35 4.80 -35.05
CA ALA A 205 7.86 6.15 -35.23
C ALA A 205 6.95 6.89 -36.23
N PRO A 206 6.72 8.21 -36.08
CA PRO A 206 6.05 8.98 -37.11
C PRO A 206 6.99 9.15 -38.31
N GLU A 207 6.69 8.44 -39.40
CA GLU A 207 7.24 8.76 -40.73
C GLU A 207 6.69 10.12 -41.16
N ASN A 208 7.57 11.13 -41.20
CA ASN A 208 7.34 12.35 -41.97
C ASN A 208 7.95 12.13 -43.36
N PRO A 209 7.19 12.23 -44.47
CA PRO A 209 7.76 12.24 -45.80
C PRO A 209 8.43 13.61 -46.09
N PRO A 210 9.51 13.65 -46.90
CA PRO A 210 10.07 14.91 -47.38
C PRO A 210 9.23 15.39 -48.57
N CYS A 211 8.83 16.65 -48.59
CA CYS A 211 8.41 17.31 -49.82
C CYS A 211 9.07 18.69 -49.93
N PHE A 212 9.72 18.86 -51.08
CA PHE A 212 10.53 19.99 -51.50
C PHE A 212 9.69 21.25 -51.81
N ALA A 213 10.34 22.40 -51.56
CA ALA A 213 10.39 23.65 -52.31
C ALA A 213 9.13 24.23 -53.00
N LEU A 214 8.88 25.50 -52.68
CA LEU A 214 8.84 26.61 -53.65
C LEU A 214 9.67 27.77 -53.09
#